data_AF-A0A963L252-F1
#
_entry.id   AF-A0A963L252-F1
#
_cell.length_a   1.000
_cell.length_b   1.000
_cell.length_c   1.000
_cell.angle_alpha   90.00
_cell.angle_beta   90.00
_cell.angle_gamma   90.00
#
_symmetry.space_group_name_H-M   'P 1'
#
loop_
_entity.id
_entity.type
_entity.pdbx_description
1 polymer ?
#
loop_
_entity_poly.entity_id
_entity_poly.type
_entity_poly.pdbx_seq_one_letter_code
_entity_poly.pdbx_strand_id
1 'polypeptide(L)' 'MSRAVNIDATLQEVSACCEKYAIGISVIEPLQSGGTRVVLNNGEDTEKLRRRMKGHVIDGPVVRSSLYSARQPAAAR' A
#
# COMPACT_ATOMS: atom_id res chain seq x y z
N MET A 1 11.89 7.30 -2.66
CA MET A 1 10.56 7.12 -3.30
C MET A 1 10.06 5.73 -2.97
N SER A 2 9.27 5.60 -1.90
CA SER A 2 8.67 4.31 -1.52
C SER A 2 7.48 4.03 -2.42
N ARG A 3 7.48 2.87 -3.06
CA ARG A 3 6.38 2.38 -3.93
C ARG A 3 5.20 1.82 -3.13
N ALA A 4 5.27 1.85 -1.80
CA ALA A 4 4.28 1.31 -0.89
C ALA A 4 3.46 2.44 -0.27
N VAL A 5 2.14 2.33 -0.35
CA VAL A 5 1.17 3.25 0.25
C VAL A 5 0.27 2.44 1.17
N ASN A 6 0.04 2.94 2.38
CA ASN A 6 -0.95 2.38 3.28
C ASN A 6 -2.21 3.23 3.17
N ILE A 7 -3.36 2.59 2.98
CA ILE A 7 -4.64 3.25 2.76
C ILE A 7 -5.62 2.71 3.79
N ASP A 8 -6.31 3.60 4.49
CA ASP A 8 -7.43 3.31 5.37
C ASP A 8 -8.70 3.07 4.54
N ALA A 9 -8.68 1.98 3.77
CA ALA A 9 -9.79 1.51 2.97
C ALA A 9 -9.71 0.00 2.83
N THR A 10 -10.85 -0.62 2.53
CA THR A 10 -10.92 -2.06 2.32
C THR A 10 -10.19 -2.47 1.04
N LEU A 11 -9.76 -3.73 0.97
CA LEU A 11 -9.09 -4.27 -0.22
C LEU A 11 -9.95 -4.09 -1.48
N GLN A 12 -11.28 -4.24 -1.35
CA GLN A 12 -12.21 -4.06 -2.47
C GLN A 12 -12.25 -2.62 -2.97
N GLU A 13 -12.33 -1.64 -2.08
CA GLU A 13 -12.34 -0.22 -2.46
C GLU A 13 -11.04 0.21 -3.13
N VAL A 14 -9.93 -0.30 -2.62
CA VAL A 14 -8.60 -0.04 -3.15
C VAL A 14 -8.42 -0.69 -4.52
N SER A 15 -8.81 -1.96 -4.68
CA SER A 15 -8.79 -2.66 -5.97
C SER A 15 -9.67 -1.96 -6.99
N ALA A 16 -10.92 -1.62 -6.64
CA ALA A 16 -11.84 -0.90 -7.52
C ALA A 16 -11.30 0.47 -7.93
N CYS A 17 -10.67 1.21 -7.01
CA CYS A 17 -9.98 2.45 -7.34
C CYS A 17 -8.83 2.20 -8.32
N CYS A 18 -7.98 1.21 -8.06
CA CYS A 18 -6.85 0.91 -8.93
C CYS A 18 -7.29 0.48 -10.33
N GLU A 19 -8.31 -0.37 -10.45
CA GLU A 19 -8.89 -0.77 -11.73
C GLU A 19 -9.50 0.43 -12.48
N LYS A 20 -10.26 1.28 -11.78
CA LYS A 20 -10.88 2.48 -12.36
C LYS A 20 -9.86 3.46 -12.96
N TYR A 21 -8.66 3.52 -12.42
CA TYR A 21 -7.60 4.43 -12.85
C TYR A 21 -6.48 3.73 -13.63
N ALA A 22 -6.65 2.45 -14.00
CA ALA A 22 -5.64 1.63 -14.66
C ALA A 22 -4.27 1.67 -13.96
N ILE A 23 -4.28 1.62 -12.62
CA ILE A 23 -3.09 1.66 -11.78
C ILE A 23 -2.50 0.25 -11.63
N GLY A 24 -1.24 0.08 -12.05
CA GLY A 24 -0.53 -1.19 -11.93
C GLY A 24 -0.14 -1.51 -10.49
N ILE A 25 -0.89 -2.42 -9.86
CA ILE A 25 -0.57 -2.97 -8.54
C ILE A 25 0.47 -4.09 -8.67
N SER A 26 1.48 -4.05 -7.82
CA SER A 26 2.44 -5.13 -7.63
C SER A 26 1.99 -6.09 -6.54
N VAL A 27 1.58 -5.55 -5.39
CA VAL A 27 1.16 -6.29 -4.20
C VAL A 27 0.03 -5.55 -3.52
N ILE A 28 -1.00 -6.24 -3.07
CA ILE A 28 -2.09 -5.69 -2.26
C ILE A 28 -2.36 -6.60 -1.08
N GLU A 29 -2.37 -6.02 0.12
CA GLU A 29 -2.45 -6.78 1.37
C GLU A 29 -3.32 -6.04 2.38
N PRO A 30 -4.29 -6.72 3.02
CA PRO A 30 -5.03 -6.12 4.12
C PRO A 30 -4.12 -5.94 5.35
N LEU A 31 -4.30 -4.83 6.07
CA LEU A 31 -3.57 -4.52 7.30
C LEU A 31 -4.37 -4.95 8.52
N GLN A 32 -3.71 -5.58 9.50
CA GLN A 32 -4.34 -5.97 10.77
C GLN A 32 -4.83 -4.77 11.59
N SER A 33 -4.22 -3.60 11.45
CA SER A 33 -4.67 -2.36 12.11
C SER A 33 -5.96 -1.78 11.55
N GLY A 34 -6.49 -2.33 10.45
CA GLY A 34 -7.49 -1.66 9.62
C GLY A 34 -6.81 -0.97 8.43
N GLY A 35 -7.40 -1.14 7.25
CA GLY A 35 -6.88 -0.63 5.99
C GLY A 35 -6.18 -1.69 5.12
N THR A 36 -5.53 -1.21 4.06
CA THR A 36 -4.88 -2.02 3.01
C THR A 36 -3.55 -1.37 2.63
N ARG A 37 -2.51 -2.19 2.56
CA ARG A 37 -1.21 -1.84 1.99
C ARG A 37 -1.21 -2.17 0.51
N VAL A 38 -0.85 -1.19 -0.30
CA VAL A 38 -0.67 -1.37 -1.74
C VAL A 38 0.77 -1.05 -2.09
N VAL A 39 1.41 -1.95 -2.82
CA VAL A 39 2.69 -1.72 -3.46
C VAL A 39 2.45 -1.60 -4.95
N LEU A 40 2.93 -0.52 -5.53
CA LEU A 40 2.69 -0.18 -6.93
C LEU A 40 3.91 -0.46 -7.80
N ASN A 41 3.67 -0.59 -9.11
CA ASN A 41 4.73 -0.83 -10.08
C ASN A 41 5.61 0.41 -10.28
N ASN A 42 5.04 1.61 -10.29
CA ASN A 42 5.78 2.84 -10.58
C ASN A 42 5.57 3.91 -9.50
N GLY A 43 6.55 4.80 -9.36
CA GLY A 43 6.44 5.98 -8.50
C GLY A 43 5.35 6.95 -8.96
N GLU A 44 5.13 7.07 -10.27
CA GLU A 44 4.06 7.92 -10.83
C GLU A 44 2.67 7.42 -10.42
N ASP A 45 2.44 6.12 -10.49
CA ASP A 45 1.19 5.50 -10.06
C ASP A 45 0.99 5.63 -8.55
N THR A 46 2.10 5.60 -7.80
CA THR A 46 2.12 5.87 -6.35
C THR A 46 1.64 7.28 -6.04
N GLU A 47 2.14 8.27 -6.76
CA GLU A 47 1.74 9.66 -6.57
C GLU A 47 0.28 9.91 -7.02
N LYS A 48 -0.17 9.27 -8.11
CA LYS A 48 -1.59 9.31 -8.53
C LYS A 48 -2.51 8.75 -7.46
N LEU A 49 -2.20 7.56 -6.94
CA LEU A 49 -3.01 6.92 -5.89
C LEU A 49 -3.00 7.76 -4.61
N ARG A 50 -1.82 8.25 -4.19
CA ARG A 50 -1.69 9.15 -3.03
C ARG A 50 -2.50 10.43 -3.18
N ARG A 51 -2.51 11.07 -4.34
CA ARG A 51 -3.29 12.29 -4.58
C ARG A 51 -4.79 12.03 -4.54
N ARG A 52 -5.23 10.90 -5.08
CA ARG A 52 -6.65 10.53 -5.14
C ARG A 52 -7.18 10.08 -3.78
N MET A 53 -6.41 9.29 -3.06
CA MET A 53 -6.78 8.75 -1.75
C MET A 53 -6.16 9.54 -0.60
N LYS A 54 -5.77 10.81 -0.81
CA LYS A 54 -5.05 11.63 0.17
C LYS A 54 -5.76 11.72 1.53
N GLY A 55 -7.10 11.70 1.54
CA GLY A 55 -7.91 11.68 2.76
C GLY A 55 -7.94 10.34 3.50
N HIS A 56 -7.51 9.26 2.84
CA HIS A 56 -7.46 7.89 3.36
C HIS A 56 -6.02 7.37 3.45
N VAL A 57 -5.00 8.16 3.10
CA VAL A 57 -3.61 7.69 3.19
C VAL A 57 -3.19 7.69 4.66
N ILE A 58 -2.76 6.51 5.13
CA ILE A 58 -2.22 6.35 6.48
C ILE A 58 -0.74 6.74 6.44
N ASP A 59 -0.45 7.98 6.83
CA ASP A 59 0.92 8.51 6.98
C ASP A 59 1.58 8.08 8.30
N GLY A 60 0.77 7.62 9.27
CA GLY A 60 1.21 7.19 10.58
C GLY A 60 1.82 5.78 10.64
N PRO A 61 2.31 5.36 11.83
CA PRO A 61 2.87 4.03 12.05
C PRO A 61 1.78 2.97 11.87
N VAL A 62 1.91 2.16 10.83
CA VAL A 62 1.02 1.03 10.55
C VAL A 62 1.60 -0.26 11.12
N VAL A 63 0.85 -0.97 11.95
CA VAL A 63 1.23 -2.31 12.42
C VAL A 63 1.03 -3.30 11.28
N ARG A 64 2.15 -3.76 10.71
CA ARG A 64 2.15 -4.83 9.71
C ARG A 64 2.06 -6.15 10.44
N SER A 65 1.25 -7.06 9.92
CA SER A 65 1.26 -8.45 10.35
C SER A 65 2.66 -9.02 10.15
N SER A 66 3.33 -9.40 11.23
CA SER A 66 4.69 -9.95 11.24
C SER A 66 4.86 -11.20 10.38
N LEU A 67 3.74 -11.87 10.04
CA LEU A 67 3.68 -13.04 9.18
C LEU A 67 4.18 -12.81 7.74
N TYR A 68 4.20 -11.55 7.26
CA TYR A 68 4.72 -11.21 5.92
C TYR A 68 6.09 -10.51 5.94
N SER A 69 6.70 -10.37 7.12
CA SER A 69 8.07 -9.83 7.27
C SER A 69 9.16 -10.87 6.94
N ALA A 70 8.80 -11.98 6.28
CA ALA A 70 9.74 -12.98 5.77
C ALA A 70 10.34 -12.51 4.43
N ARG A 71 11.10 -11.40 4.49
CA ARG A 71 12.23 -11.02 3.60
C ARG A 71 12.70 -9.60 3.94
N GLN A 72 13.01 -9.33 5.21
CA GLN A 72 14.12 -8.41 5.46
C GLN A 72 15.40 -9.26 5.36
N PRO A 73 16.34 -8.97 4.45
CA PRO A 73 17.69 -9.46 4.68
C PRO A 73 18.08 -8.91 6.04
N ALA A 74 18.39 -9.80 6.98
CA ALA A 74 19.01 -9.41 8.24
C ALA A 74 20.14 -8.45 7.87
N ALA A 75 20.03 -7.20 8.32
CA ALA A 75 21.05 -6.19 8.08
C ALA A 75 22.37 -6.82 8.52
N ALA A 76 23.26 -7.02 7.55
CA ALA A 76 24.57 -7.53 7.80
C ALA A 76 25.36 -6.44 8.55
N ARG A 77 25.73 -6.80 9.78
CA ARG A 77 26.84 -6.28 10.59
C ARG A 77 26.63 -4.98 11.36
#